data_AF-A0A921AGE7-F1
#
_entry.id   AF-A0A921AGE7-F1
#
_cell.length_a   1.000
_cell.length_b   1.000
_cell.length_c   1.000
_cell.angle_alpha   90.00
_cell.angle_beta   90.00
_cell.angle_gamma   90.00
#
_symmetry.space_group_name_H-M   'P 1'
#
loop_
_entity.id
_entity.type
_entity.pdbx_description
1 polymer ?
#
loop_
_entity_poly.entity_id
_entity_poly.type
_entity_poly.pdbx_seq_one_letter_code
_entity_poly.pdbx_strand_id
1 'polypeptide(L)'
;RSAFWAKADGTGICPKGYRVPTRGEIIAENIANASDMFSELGIPMAGVRIGKDDFGSLDSYIYLWSSSPSSGSSRHLWANDSQARVNEASRALGMPVRCIED
;
A
#
# COMPACT_ATOMS: atom_id res chain seq x y z
N ARG A 1 -0.89 0.56 14.99
CA ARG A 1 -0.86 1.03 13.58
C ARG A 1 -2.21 0.84 12.91
N SER A 2 -2.71 -0.39 12.79
CA SER A 2 -3.98 -0.72 12.12
C SER A 2 -5.17 0.14 12.56
N ALA A 3 -5.44 0.29 13.86
CA ALA A 3 -6.55 1.13 14.34
C ALA A 3 -6.41 2.62 14.01
N PHE A 4 -5.19 3.17 13.96
CA PHE A 4 -4.95 4.57 13.61
C PHE A 4 -5.15 4.83 12.11
N TRP A 5 -4.85 3.83 11.27
CA TRP A 5 -4.91 3.93 9.81
C TRP A 5 -6.32 3.71 9.26
N ALA A 6 -7.19 3.06 10.05
CA ALA A 6 -8.60 2.87 9.74
C ALA A 6 -9.47 4.07 10.09
N LYS A 7 -8.91 5.14 10.67
CA LYS A 7 -9.69 6.32 11.03
C LYS A 7 -10.00 7.18 9.79
N ALA A 8 -11.28 7.49 9.60
CA ALA A 8 -11.77 8.44 8.60
C ALA A 8 -12.20 9.80 9.20
N ASP A 9 -12.05 10.00 10.51
CA ASP A 9 -12.41 11.24 11.20
C ASP A 9 -11.41 12.40 10.96
N GLY A 10 -10.35 12.16 10.17
CA GLY A 10 -9.28 13.11 9.90
C GLY A 10 -8.19 13.17 10.98
N THR A 11 -8.29 12.35 12.03
CA THR A 11 -7.23 12.22 13.06
C THR A 11 -6.23 11.11 12.75
N GLY A 12 -6.40 10.40 11.63
CA GLY A 12 -5.53 9.34 11.13
C GLY A 12 -4.42 9.85 10.21
N ILE A 13 -3.93 8.97 9.33
CA ILE A 13 -2.99 9.34 8.25
C ILE A 13 -3.70 10.08 7.12
N CYS A 14 -4.96 9.72 6.87
CA CYS A 14 -5.73 10.24 5.77
C CYS A 14 -6.57 11.46 6.20
N PRO A 15 -6.92 12.37 5.27
CA PRO A 15 -7.84 13.47 5.53
C PRO A 15 -9.21 12.99 6.01
N LYS A 16 -10.01 13.91 6.56
CA LYS A 16 -11.38 13.61 6.99
C LYS A 16 -12.21 13.10 5.79
N GLY A 17 -12.95 12.00 6.00
CA GLY A 17 -13.71 11.29 4.97
C GLY A 17 -12.92 10.20 4.24
N TYR A 18 -11.62 10.05 4.54
CA TYR A 18 -10.76 9.07 3.89
C TYR A 18 -10.01 8.21 4.90
N ARG A 19 -9.72 6.96 4.52
CA ARG A 19 -8.87 6.05 5.31
C ARG A 19 -7.95 5.21 4.44
N VAL A 20 -7.01 4.52 5.07
CA VAL A 20 -6.13 3.58 4.37
C VAL A 20 -6.91 2.29 4.05
N PRO A 21 -6.86 1.79 2.80
CA PRO A 21 -7.60 0.60 2.40
C PRO A 21 -7.13 -0.63 3.18
N THR A 22 -8.06 -1.55 3.39
CA THR A 22 -7.83 -2.87 3.96
C THR A 22 -7.28 -3.81 2.89
N ARG A 23 -6.77 -4.97 3.33
CA ARG A 23 -6.41 -6.06 2.43
C ARG A 23 -7.59 -6.51 1.56
N GLY A 24 -8.82 -6.53 2.11
CA GLY A 24 -10.00 -7.01 1.40
C GLY A 24 -10.34 -6.12 0.21
N GLU A 25 -10.34 -4.81 0.44
CA GLU A 25 -10.62 -3.81 -0.60
C GLU A 25 -9.57 -3.83 -1.71
N ILE A 26 -8.29 -3.90 -1.34
CA ILE A 26 -7.21 -4.03 -2.33
C ILE A 26 -7.37 -5.28 -3.21
N ILE A 27 -7.77 -6.41 -2.64
CA ILE A 27 -7.98 -7.65 -3.39
C ILE A 27 -9.21 -7.55 -4.30
N ALA A 28 -10.22 -6.79 -3.88
CA ALA A 28 -11.45 -6.61 -4.65
C ALA A 28 -11.23 -5.82 -5.95
N GLU A 29 -10.19 -5.00 -6.05
CA GLU A 29 -9.80 -4.31 -7.28
C GLU A 29 -9.36 -5.29 -8.40
N ASN A 30 -9.07 -6.55 -8.08
CA ASN A 30 -8.75 -7.60 -9.07
C ASN A 30 -7.60 -7.27 -10.04
N ILE A 31 -6.64 -6.47 -9.57
CA ILE A 31 -5.41 -6.12 -10.29
C ILE A 31 -4.57 -7.38 -10.55
N ALA A 32 -4.14 -7.60 -11.80
CA ALA A 32 -3.28 -8.73 -12.13
C ALA A 32 -1.78 -8.38 -12.04
N ASN A 33 -1.35 -7.16 -12.38
CA ASN A 33 0.07 -6.78 -12.41
C ASN A 33 0.29 -5.25 -12.22
N ALA A 34 1.54 -4.79 -12.32
CA ALA A 34 1.89 -3.38 -12.14
C ALA A 34 1.29 -2.43 -13.19
N SER A 35 1.12 -2.91 -14.44
CA SER A 35 0.47 -2.13 -15.49
C SER A 35 -0.99 -1.83 -15.12
N ASP A 36 -1.73 -2.83 -14.63
CA ASP A 36 -3.13 -2.66 -14.21
C ASP A 36 -3.23 -1.70 -13.02
N MET A 37 -2.32 -1.80 -12.05
CA MET A 37 -2.28 -0.85 -10.93
C MET A 37 -2.06 0.59 -11.38
N PHE A 38 -1.25 0.79 -12.41
CA PHE A 38 -1.01 2.12 -12.95
C PHE A 38 -2.22 2.62 -13.75
N SER A 39 -2.81 1.80 -14.62
CA SER A 39 -3.92 2.22 -15.48
C SER A 39 -5.24 2.39 -14.72
N GLU A 40 -5.55 1.51 -13.75
CA GLU A 40 -6.82 1.51 -13.05
C GLU A 40 -6.79 2.38 -11.79
N LEU A 41 -5.69 2.31 -11.04
CA LEU A 41 -5.57 3.01 -9.77
C LEU A 41 -4.67 4.24 -9.87
N GLY A 42 -3.86 4.41 -10.92
CA GLY A 42 -2.92 5.54 -11.04
C GLY A 42 -1.74 5.47 -10.07
N ILE A 43 -1.35 4.26 -9.65
CA ILE A 43 -0.26 4.09 -8.68
C ILE A 43 1.06 3.84 -9.43
N PRO A 44 2.10 4.68 -9.24
CA PRO A 44 3.36 4.53 -9.95
C PRO A 44 4.29 3.49 -9.31
N MET A 45 5.27 3.01 -10.08
CA MET A 45 6.39 2.16 -9.63
C MET A 45 7.42 2.94 -8.81
N ALA A 46 6.98 3.50 -7.68
CA ALA A 46 7.80 4.34 -6.81
C ALA A 46 8.77 3.55 -5.91
N GLY A 47 8.80 2.22 -5.99
CA GLY A 47 9.65 1.39 -5.15
C GLY A 47 9.37 1.56 -3.65
N VAL A 48 10.39 1.35 -2.84
CA VAL A 48 10.30 1.41 -1.37
C VAL A 48 11.53 2.07 -0.77
N ARG A 49 11.32 2.94 0.23
CA ARG A 49 12.44 3.48 1.01
C ARG A 49 12.93 2.44 2.02
N ILE A 50 14.20 2.06 1.95
CA ILE A 50 14.84 1.04 2.80
C ILE A 50 15.78 1.63 3.85
N GLY A 51 16.16 2.90 3.72
CA GLY A 51 17.06 3.58 4.64
C GLY A 51 16.94 5.09 4.56
N LYS A 52 17.93 5.78 5.13
CA LYS A 52 18.10 7.22 4.92
C LYS A 52 18.64 7.43 3.50
N ASP A 53 17.87 8.12 2.67
CA ASP A 53 18.21 8.44 1.28
C ASP A 53 18.45 7.21 0.38
N ASP A 54 17.94 6.04 0.79
CA ASP A 54 18.10 4.78 0.05
C ASP A 54 16.73 4.20 -0.36
N PHE A 55 16.64 3.82 -1.63
CA PHE A 55 15.43 3.40 -2.33
C PHE A 55 15.69 2.10 -3.08
N GLY A 56 14.88 1.09 -2.79
CA GLY A 56 14.88 -0.19 -3.50
C GLY A 56 13.76 -0.26 -4.52
N SER A 57 13.99 -1.05 -5.57
CA SER A 57 12.93 -1.46 -6.52
C SER A 57 12.24 -0.32 -7.28
N LEU A 58 12.93 0.82 -7.44
CA LEU A 58 12.48 1.91 -8.30
C LEU A 58 12.26 1.39 -9.72
N ASP A 59 11.21 1.90 -10.38
CA ASP A 59 10.82 1.57 -11.76
C ASP A 59 10.54 0.09 -12.04
N SER A 60 10.49 -0.74 -10.99
CA SER A 60 10.33 -2.20 -11.10
C SER A 60 9.18 -2.74 -10.28
N TYR A 61 8.84 -2.09 -9.17
CA TYR A 61 7.78 -2.53 -8.28
C TYR A 61 6.91 -1.39 -7.80
N ILE A 62 5.64 -1.70 -7.65
CA ILE A 62 4.66 -0.91 -6.91
C ILE A 62 4.55 -1.50 -5.51
N TYR A 63 4.51 -0.65 -4.48
CA TYR A 63 4.21 -1.04 -3.12
C TYR A 63 3.14 -0.13 -2.51
N LEU A 64 2.22 -0.71 -1.75
CA LEU A 64 1.23 0.03 -0.96
C LEU A 64 0.98 -0.65 0.37
N TRP A 65 1.09 0.10 1.46
CA TRP A 65 0.66 -0.43 2.75
C TRP A 65 -0.87 -0.52 2.84
N SER A 66 -1.37 -1.53 3.56
CA SER A 66 -2.78 -1.62 3.96
C SER A 66 -2.97 -1.36 5.46
N SER A 67 -4.20 -1.05 5.86
CA SER A 67 -4.60 -0.89 7.27
C SER A 67 -4.78 -2.21 8.01
N SER A 68 -4.74 -3.35 7.31
CA SER A 68 -4.98 -4.67 7.91
C SER A 68 -3.82 -5.11 8.82
N PRO A 69 -4.11 -5.59 10.04
CA PRO A 69 -3.09 -6.07 10.97
C PRO A 69 -2.46 -7.40 10.51
N SER A 70 -1.25 -7.67 10.98
CA SER A 70 -0.60 -8.99 10.94
C SER A 70 0.27 -9.20 12.20
N SER A 71 0.67 -10.44 12.47
CA SER A 71 1.47 -10.82 13.64
C SER A 71 2.94 -10.41 13.46
N GLY A 72 3.35 -9.31 14.10
CA GLY A 72 4.74 -8.82 14.08
C GLY A 72 5.15 -8.02 12.83
N SER A 73 4.49 -8.23 11.69
CA SER A 73 4.74 -7.56 10.40
C SER A 73 3.65 -6.53 10.08
N SER A 74 3.58 -6.01 8.86
CA SER A 74 2.38 -5.36 8.32
C SER A 74 2.08 -5.82 6.91
N ARG A 75 0.81 -5.74 6.52
CA ARG A 75 0.36 -6.15 5.19
C ARG A 75 0.54 -5.03 4.18
N HIS A 76 1.04 -5.39 3.02
CA HIS A 76 1.17 -4.50 1.88
C HIS A 76 0.76 -5.24 0.61
N LEU A 77 0.29 -4.46 -0.36
CA LEU A 77 0.23 -4.85 -1.75
C LEU A 77 1.60 -4.61 -2.38
N TRP A 78 2.02 -5.53 -3.23
CA TRP A 78 3.09 -5.29 -4.18
C TRP A 78 2.72 -5.80 -5.56
N ALA A 79 3.24 -5.15 -6.59
CA ALA A 79 3.09 -5.61 -7.96
C ALA A 79 4.36 -5.37 -8.78
N ASN A 80 4.57 -6.20 -9.78
CA ASN A 80 5.53 -6.02 -10.87
C ASN A 80 4.85 -6.38 -12.19
N ASP A 81 5.58 -6.38 -13.29
CA ASP A 81 5.03 -6.61 -14.64
C ASP A 81 4.33 -7.97 -14.83
N SER A 82 4.54 -8.93 -13.93
CA SER A 82 3.98 -10.29 -14.05
C SER A 82 2.84 -10.58 -13.07
N GLN A 83 2.78 -9.89 -11.94
CA GLN A 83 1.81 -10.21 -10.90
C GLN A 83 1.61 -9.09 -9.88
N ALA A 84 0.44 -9.09 -9.24
CA ALA A 84 0.11 -8.31 -8.06
C ALA A 84 -0.34 -9.24 -6.91
N ARG A 85 0.17 -9.00 -5.70
CA ARG A 85 -0.12 -9.84 -4.52
C ARG A 85 -0.13 -9.03 -3.24
N VAL A 86 -0.89 -9.50 -2.25
CA VAL A 86 -0.78 -9.02 -0.87
C VAL A 86 0.18 -9.92 -0.09
N ASN A 87 1.19 -9.32 0.55
CA ASN A 87 2.17 -10.01 1.38
C ASN A 87 2.39 -9.26 2.69
N GLU A 88 3.27 -9.80 3.52
CA GLU A 88 3.71 -9.21 4.78
C GLU A 88 5.13 -8.68 4.66
N ALA A 89 5.41 -7.54 5.30
CA ALA A 89 6.73 -6.94 5.33
C ALA A 89 7.04 -6.31 6.69
N SER A 90 8.33 -6.06 6.93
CA SER A 90 8.82 -5.31 8.08
C SER A 90 8.23 -3.91 8.10
N ARG A 91 7.79 -3.46 9.29
CA ARG A 91 7.18 -2.14 9.50
C ARG A 91 8.16 -0.98 9.33
N ALA A 92 9.46 -1.28 9.26
CA ALA A 92 10.52 -0.30 9.06
C ALA A 92 10.59 0.20 7.60
N LEU A 93 9.99 -0.51 6.65
CA LEU A 93 9.99 -0.12 5.24
C LEU A 93 9.09 1.09 4.98
N GLY A 94 9.62 2.06 4.25
CA GLY A 94 8.90 3.27 3.85
C GLY A 94 8.13 3.08 2.55
N MET A 95 7.11 2.22 2.55
CA MET A 95 6.22 2.06 1.39
C MET A 95 5.17 3.19 1.33
N PRO A 96 4.70 3.57 0.13
CA PRO A 96 3.61 4.51 -0.05
C PRO A 96 2.31 4.06 0.66
N VAL A 97 1.46 5.05 0.95
CA VAL A 97 0.10 4.87 1.48
C VAL A 97 -0.85 5.60 0.53
N ARG A 98 -1.99 4.97 0.23
CA ARG A 98 -3.10 5.60 -0.48
C ARG A 98 -4.28 5.74 0.48
N CYS A 99 -5.03 6.83 0.31
CA CYS A 99 -6.29 7.05 1.01
C CYS A 99 -7.45 6.78 0.06
N ILE A 100 -8.46 6.05 0.53
CA ILE A 100 -9.73 5.81 -0.17
C ILE A 100 -10.85 6.50 0.60
N GLU A 101 -11.86 6.95 -0.13
CA GLU A 101 -13.09 7.50 0.48
C GLU A 101 -13.84 6.37 1.19
N ASP A 102 -14.38 6.67 2.36
CA ASP A 102 -15.20 5.75 3.15
C ASP A 102 -16.69 5.85 2.80
#